data_AF-A0A926AVF5-F1
#
_entry.id   AF-A0A926AVF5-F1
#
_cell.length_a   1.000
_cell.length_b   1.000
_cell.length_c   1.000
_cell.angle_alpha   90.00
_cell.angle_beta   90.00
_cell.angle_gamma   90.00
#
_symmetry.space_group_name_H-M   'P 1'
#
loop_
_entity.id
_entity.type
_entity.pdbx_description
1 polymer ?
#
loop_
_entity_poly.entity_id
_entity_poly.type
_entity_poly.pdbx_seq_one_letter_code
_entity_poly.pdbx_strand_id
1 'polypeptide(L)'
;MEVFEKQVTLPASAEAVFDWHARRGAFERLTPPWEPVKVLSHTGGIEDGARIEIQVRIGPIRKRWIAEHRGYVAGRQFQDVQLGGPFAQFEHTHRITPLTDRTCVLDDHIEYALPLGTVGRVFGARYVRGKLARMFRYRHDITRHDIRAHALYEGQPRMKVLVTGGTGLVGSALCPMLTTGGHDVYRLTRSMPREANDIHWNPATGDLPKAQLEGFDTVVHLAGENIAGARWNAKVKDRLRTSRIAGTRFLCETLAQLQRPPKALICASAIGYYGNRGADLLNESAKPGEGFLADLCRDWEAASDPARAKGMRVVNLRIGFVLTPKGGGLAAML
;
A
#
# COMPACT_ATOMS: atom_id res chain seq x y z
N MET A 1 -20.80 -0.01 29.10
CA MET A 1 -20.23 -0.56 27.86
C MET A 1 -20.89 0.19 26.73
N GLU A 2 -20.12 0.63 25.74
CA GLU A 2 -20.62 1.35 24.57
C GLU A 2 -20.62 0.40 23.36
N VAL A 3 -21.59 0.57 22.47
CA VAL A 3 -21.69 -0.21 21.23
C VAL A 3 -21.61 0.74 20.04
N PHE A 4 -20.80 0.36 19.04
CA PHE A 4 -20.73 1.01 17.74
C PHE A 4 -20.93 -0.05 16.65
N GLU A 5 -21.80 0.23 15.70
CA GLU A 5 -22.10 -0.67 14.59
C GLU A 5 -21.98 0.08 13.26
N LYS A 6 -21.51 -0.64 12.24
CA LYS A 6 -21.51 -0.14 10.87
C LYS A 6 -21.58 -1.31 9.88
N GLN A 7 -22.36 -1.13 8.83
CA GLN A 7 -22.51 -2.12 7.76
C GLN A 7 -22.16 -1.56 6.38
N VAL A 8 -21.67 -2.43 5.50
CA VAL A 8 -21.49 -2.15 4.08
C VAL A 8 -21.85 -3.38 3.23
N THR A 9 -22.58 -3.14 2.14
CA THR A 9 -22.84 -4.17 1.12
C THR A 9 -21.68 -4.20 0.12
N LEU A 10 -21.18 -5.40 -0.16
CA LEU A 10 -20.01 -5.64 -1.02
C LEU A 10 -20.41 -6.51 -2.23
N PRO A 11 -19.88 -6.19 -3.43
CA PRO A 11 -20.19 -6.92 -4.66
C PRO A 11 -19.28 -8.15 -4.84
N ALA A 12 -19.19 -9.00 -3.83
CA ALA A 12 -18.50 -10.29 -3.89
C ALA A 12 -19.16 -11.31 -2.95
N SER A 13 -18.82 -12.59 -3.12
CA SER A 13 -19.26 -13.64 -2.21
C SER A 13 -18.72 -13.40 -0.79
N ALA A 14 -19.41 -13.93 0.22
CA ALA A 14 -18.95 -13.84 1.61
C ALA A 14 -17.55 -14.44 1.79
N GLU A 15 -17.28 -15.57 1.12
CA GLU A 15 -15.99 -16.25 1.15
C GLU A 15 -14.87 -15.37 0.56
N ALA A 16 -15.09 -14.73 -0.59
CA ALA A 16 -14.06 -13.89 -1.22
C ALA A 16 -13.71 -12.65 -0.36
N VAL A 17 -14.72 -12.05 0.30
CA VAL A 17 -14.48 -10.94 1.25
C VAL A 17 -13.77 -11.44 2.50
N PHE A 18 -14.13 -12.62 3.01
CA PHE A 18 -13.47 -13.23 4.17
C PHE A 18 -12.00 -13.51 3.88
N ASP A 19 -11.71 -14.16 2.76
CA ASP A 19 -10.34 -14.46 2.32
C ASP A 19 -9.52 -13.19 2.10
N TRP A 20 -10.14 -12.12 1.61
CA TRP A 20 -9.47 -10.83 1.49
C TRP A 20 -8.97 -10.30 2.84
N HIS A 21 -9.74 -10.48 3.93
CA HIS A 21 -9.33 -10.09 5.29
C HIS A 21 -8.22 -11.01 5.84
N ALA A 22 -8.22 -12.29 5.46
CA ALA A 22 -7.19 -13.24 5.87
C ALA A 22 -5.83 -13.03 5.17
N ARG A 23 -5.81 -12.33 4.03
CA ARG A 23 -4.57 -12.11 3.26
C ARG A 23 -3.67 -11.06 3.91
N ARG A 24 -2.36 -11.30 3.83
CA ARG A 24 -1.32 -10.33 4.20
C ARG A 24 -1.56 -9.00 3.46
N GLY A 25 -1.37 -7.89 4.17
CA GLY A 25 -1.64 -6.56 3.63
C GLY A 25 -3.03 -6.02 3.97
N ALA A 26 -4.00 -6.85 4.34
CA ALA A 26 -5.36 -6.39 4.65
C ALA A 26 -5.37 -5.38 5.80
N PHE A 27 -4.63 -5.65 6.87
CA PHE A 27 -4.48 -4.72 7.99
C PHE A 27 -3.89 -3.37 7.56
N GLU A 28 -2.86 -3.38 6.70
CA GLU A 28 -2.22 -2.16 6.17
C GLU A 28 -3.16 -1.36 5.25
N ARG A 29 -4.01 -2.03 4.46
CA ARG A 29 -5.06 -1.41 3.65
C ARG A 29 -6.11 -0.72 4.54
N LEU A 30 -6.54 -1.43 5.57
CA LEU A 30 -7.59 -0.98 6.51
C LEU A 30 -7.12 0.09 7.51
N THR A 31 -5.81 0.28 7.68
CA THR A 31 -5.24 1.31 8.56
C THR A 31 -5.42 2.71 7.95
N PRO A 32 -6.20 3.61 8.57
CA PRO A 32 -6.41 4.95 8.02
C PRO A 32 -5.12 5.76 7.97
N PRO A 33 -4.89 6.54 6.90
CA PRO A 33 -3.64 7.27 6.70
C PRO A 33 -3.37 8.38 7.73
N TRP A 34 -4.41 8.93 8.36
CA TRP A 34 -4.29 9.92 9.43
C TRP A 34 -4.08 9.31 10.82
N GLU A 35 -4.12 7.98 10.95
CA GLU A 35 -3.88 7.24 12.20
C GLU A 35 -2.81 6.16 11.99
N PRO A 36 -1.57 6.55 11.70
CA PRO A 36 -0.52 5.58 11.46
C PRO A 36 -0.25 4.76 12.73
N VAL A 37 -0.26 3.45 12.56
CA VAL A 37 0.16 2.49 13.58
C VAL A 37 1.49 1.86 13.18
N LYS A 38 2.30 1.50 14.17
CA LYS A 38 3.52 0.71 13.94
C LYS A 38 3.26 -0.70 14.43
N VAL A 39 3.30 -1.67 13.51
CA VAL A 39 3.26 -3.10 13.88
C VAL A 39 4.58 -3.44 14.59
N LEU A 40 4.48 -3.99 15.79
CA LEU A 40 5.61 -4.44 16.60
C LEU A 40 5.84 -5.94 16.43
N SER A 41 4.76 -6.72 16.44
CA SER A 41 4.78 -8.15 16.18
C SER A 41 3.43 -8.60 15.61
N HIS A 42 3.43 -9.69 14.85
CA HIS A 42 2.23 -10.31 14.29
C HIS A 42 2.47 -11.83 14.18
N THR A 43 1.53 -12.63 14.66
CA THR A 43 1.57 -14.10 14.61
C THR A 43 0.23 -14.64 14.14
N GLY A 44 0.25 -15.52 13.12
CA GLY A 44 -0.97 -16.08 12.52
C GLY A 44 -1.62 -15.13 11.50
N GLY A 45 -2.85 -15.45 11.10
CA GLY A 45 -3.73 -14.60 10.31
C GLY A 45 -4.88 -14.09 11.17
N ILE A 46 -6.10 -14.45 10.77
CA ILE A 46 -7.33 -14.08 11.49
C ILE A 46 -7.91 -15.24 12.31
N GLU A 47 -7.22 -16.37 12.38
CA GLU A 47 -7.63 -17.56 13.11
C GLU A 47 -7.51 -17.37 14.63
N ASP A 48 -8.26 -18.19 15.38
CA ASP A 48 -8.25 -18.13 16.84
C ASP A 48 -6.84 -18.29 17.43
N GLY A 49 -6.49 -17.37 18.34
CA GLY A 49 -5.18 -17.33 18.98
C GLY A 49 -4.10 -16.56 18.20
N ALA A 50 -4.38 -16.14 16.96
CA ALA A 50 -3.52 -15.19 16.25
C ALA A 50 -3.45 -13.85 17.00
N ARG A 51 -2.29 -13.21 17.01
CA ARG A 51 -2.05 -11.99 17.81
C ARG A 51 -1.35 -10.92 17.00
N ILE A 52 -1.77 -9.69 17.22
CA ILE A 52 -1.13 -8.51 16.68
C ILE A 52 -0.79 -7.55 17.82
N GLU A 53 0.45 -7.07 17.82
CA GLU A 53 0.92 -6.04 18.73
C GLU A 53 1.27 -4.80 17.91
N ILE A 54 0.59 -3.71 18.23
CA ILE A 54 0.78 -2.43 17.54
C ILE A 54 1.11 -1.32 18.53
N GLN A 55 1.87 -0.34 18.07
CA GLN A 55 2.05 0.94 18.76
C GLN A 55 1.11 1.97 18.13
N VAL A 56 0.19 2.49 18.94
CA VAL A 56 -0.75 3.55 18.58
C VAL A 56 -0.37 4.87 19.24
N ARG A 57 -0.81 5.97 18.63
CA ARG A 57 -0.68 7.33 19.21
C ARG A 57 -2.01 7.79 19.80
N ILE A 58 -1.96 8.29 21.02
CA ILE A 58 -3.08 8.90 21.74
C ILE A 58 -2.63 10.31 22.12
N GLY A 59 -2.90 11.27 21.24
CA GLY A 59 -2.28 12.60 21.34
C GLY A 59 -0.74 12.48 21.35
N PRO A 60 -0.05 13.05 22.35
CA PRO A 60 1.42 12.97 22.43
C PRO A 60 1.95 11.62 22.92
N ILE A 61 1.07 10.75 23.46
CA ILE A 61 1.47 9.50 24.12
C ILE A 61 1.51 8.36 23.10
N ARG A 62 2.56 7.52 23.17
CA ARG A 62 2.63 6.25 22.45
C ARG A 62 2.21 5.13 23.39
N LYS A 63 1.21 4.35 23.00
CA LYS A 63 0.71 3.21 23.78
C LYS A 63 0.79 1.94 22.96
N ARG A 64 1.16 0.86 23.65
CA ARG A 64 1.17 -0.50 23.11
C ARG A 64 -0.24 -1.06 23.19
N TRP A 65 -0.72 -1.64 22.09
CA TRP A 65 -2.01 -2.30 22.01
C TRP A 65 -1.79 -3.72 21.48
N ILE A 66 -2.17 -4.70 22.30
CA ILE A 66 -2.15 -6.12 21.99
C ILE A 66 -3.61 -6.56 21.76
N ALA A 67 -3.87 -7.14 20.59
CA ALA A 67 -5.13 -7.76 20.24
C ALA A 67 -4.92 -9.24 19.88
N GLU A 68 -5.91 -10.06 20.20
CA GLU A 68 -5.96 -11.49 19.88
C GLU A 68 -7.23 -11.76 19.07
N HIS A 69 -7.09 -12.58 18.03
CA HIS A 69 -8.21 -13.03 17.22
C HIS A 69 -8.94 -14.18 17.91
N ARG A 70 -10.27 -14.11 17.91
CA ARG A 70 -11.20 -15.08 18.49
C ARG A 70 -12.44 -15.26 17.62
N GLY A 71 -13.24 -16.28 17.92
CA GLY A 71 -14.55 -16.45 17.31
C GLY A 71 -14.50 -16.63 15.80
N TYR A 72 -13.44 -17.27 15.30
CA TYR A 72 -13.25 -17.57 13.89
C TYR A 72 -14.30 -18.57 13.39
N VAL A 73 -15.02 -18.18 12.35
CA VAL A 73 -15.93 -19.04 11.60
C VAL A 73 -15.61 -18.84 10.12
N ALA A 74 -15.04 -19.85 9.49
CA ALA A 74 -14.58 -19.79 8.10
C ALA A 74 -15.66 -19.21 7.16
N GLY A 75 -15.28 -18.20 6.36
CA GLY A 75 -16.16 -17.53 5.41
C GLY A 75 -17.25 -16.63 6.04
N ARG A 76 -17.27 -16.47 7.37
CA ARG A 76 -18.39 -15.84 8.08
C ARG A 76 -18.01 -14.85 9.16
N GLN A 77 -16.99 -15.12 9.97
CA GLN A 77 -16.71 -14.29 11.13
C GLN A 77 -15.28 -14.41 11.64
N PHE A 78 -14.77 -13.32 12.20
CA PHE A 78 -13.65 -13.31 13.15
C PHE A 78 -13.81 -12.11 14.07
N GLN A 79 -13.14 -12.13 15.23
CA GLN A 79 -13.24 -11.08 16.24
C GLN A 79 -11.85 -10.66 16.70
N ASP A 80 -11.61 -9.36 16.82
CA ASP A 80 -10.42 -8.76 17.43
C ASP A 80 -10.71 -8.41 18.90
N VAL A 81 -10.07 -9.09 19.85
CA VAL A 81 -10.24 -8.84 21.29
C VAL A 81 -8.98 -8.19 21.87
N GLN A 82 -9.12 -7.02 22.47
CA GLN A 82 -8.01 -6.34 23.15
C GLN A 82 -7.61 -7.10 24.42
N LEU A 83 -6.35 -7.53 24.49
CA LEU A 83 -5.74 -8.05 25.71
C LEU A 83 -5.14 -6.94 26.59
N GLY A 84 -4.67 -5.86 25.96
CA GLY A 84 -4.20 -4.66 26.64
C GLY A 84 -4.02 -3.52 25.66
N GLY A 85 -4.44 -2.31 26.03
CA GLY A 85 -4.44 -1.21 25.06
C GLY A 85 -5.04 0.10 25.56
N PRO A 86 -5.47 1.00 24.65
CA PRO A 86 -6.02 2.31 24.99
C PRO A 86 -7.38 2.24 25.70
N PHE A 87 -8.16 1.19 25.49
CA PHE A 87 -9.47 1.02 26.10
C PHE A 87 -9.39 0.22 27.41
N ALA A 88 -10.42 0.30 28.24
CA ALA A 88 -10.59 -0.65 29.35
C ALA A 88 -11.00 -2.03 28.81
N GLN A 89 -11.86 -2.05 27.79
CA GLN A 89 -12.26 -3.23 27.01
C GLN A 89 -12.48 -2.78 25.56
N PHE A 90 -12.11 -3.62 24.61
CA PHE A 90 -12.39 -3.40 23.20
C PHE A 90 -12.49 -4.74 22.51
N GLU A 91 -13.64 -4.99 21.90
CA GLU A 91 -13.94 -6.18 21.11
C GLU A 91 -14.55 -5.73 19.79
N HIS A 92 -14.01 -6.22 18.70
CA HIS A 92 -14.49 -5.87 17.36
C HIS A 92 -14.78 -7.14 16.57
N THR A 93 -16.06 -7.43 16.38
CA THR A 93 -16.56 -8.55 15.58
C THR A 93 -16.77 -8.12 14.14
N HIS A 94 -16.18 -8.86 13.21
CA HIS A 94 -16.42 -8.74 11.77
C HIS A 94 -17.33 -9.89 11.35
N ARG A 95 -18.54 -9.61 10.90
CA ARG A 95 -19.51 -10.61 10.43
C ARG A 95 -19.78 -10.41 8.95
N ILE A 96 -19.62 -11.48 8.17
CA ILE A 96 -19.85 -11.49 6.73
C ILE A 96 -21.03 -12.39 6.43
N THR A 97 -22.14 -11.76 6.03
CA THR A 97 -23.40 -12.45 5.76
C THR A 97 -23.68 -12.44 4.26
N PRO A 98 -23.78 -13.60 3.59
CA PRO A 98 -24.12 -13.65 2.17
C PRO A 98 -25.55 -13.15 1.98
N LEU A 99 -25.74 -12.32 0.95
CA LEU A 99 -27.06 -11.94 0.44
C LEU A 99 -27.40 -12.78 -0.80
N THR A 100 -26.39 -13.05 -1.63
CA THR A 100 -26.46 -13.94 -2.80
C THR A 100 -25.13 -14.70 -2.89
N ASP A 101 -24.93 -15.47 -3.96
CA ASP A 101 -23.66 -16.09 -4.32
C ASP A 101 -22.56 -15.06 -4.66
N ARG A 102 -22.93 -13.83 -5.07
CA ARG A 102 -22.02 -12.77 -5.54
C ARG A 102 -22.06 -11.48 -4.75
N THR A 103 -22.85 -11.42 -3.69
CA THR A 103 -22.95 -10.22 -2.84
C THR A 103 -23.09 -10.60 -1.37
N CYS A 104 -22.47 -9.83 -0.48
CA CYS A 104 -22.58 -10.01 0.96
C CYS A 104 -22.69 -8.67 1.70
N VAL A 105 -23.03 -8.74 2.98
CA VAL A 105 -22.91 -7.63 3.94
C VAL A 105 -21.72 -7.92 4.85
N LEU A 106 -20.82 -6.93 4.98
CA LEU A 106 -19.85 -6.86 6.06
C LEU A 106 -20.42 -5.98 7.16
N ASP A 107 -20.60 -6.57 8.34
CA ASP A 107 -21.05 -5.94 9.57
C ASP A 107 -19.89 -5.86 10.57
N ASP A 108 -19.56 -4.65 10.99
CA ASP A 108 -18.60 -4.38 12.04
C ASP A 108 -19.35 -3.99 13.31
N HIS A 109 -19.32 -4.87 14.31
CA HIS A 109 -19.90 -4.67 15.63
C HIS A 109 -18.77 -4.50 16.67
N ILE A 110 -18.72 -3.35 17.33
CA ILE A 110 -17.66 -2.99 18.27
C ILE A 110 -18.27 -2.76 19.65
N GLU A 111 -17.85 -3.56 20.62
CA GLU A 111 -18.12 -3.35 22.04
C GLU A 111 -16.87 -2.75 22.70
N TYR A 112 -17.01 -1.60 23.37
CA TYR A 112 -15.86 -0.95 24.00
C TYR A 112 -16.20 -0.23 25.30
N ALA A 113 -15.18 -0.08 26.15
CA ALA A 113 -15.25 0.69 27.39
C ALA A 113 -14.08 1.69 27.45
N LEU A 114 -14.39 2.96 27.71
CA LEU A 114 -13.40 4.01 27.85
C LEU A 114 -12.62 3.89 29.18
N PRO A 115 -11.33 4.24 29.21
CA PRO A 115 -10.57 4.31 30.46
C PRO A 115 -11.09 5.45 31.36
N LEU A 116 -10.69 5.46 32.63
CA LEU A 116 -11.01 6.54 33.61
C LEU A 116 -12.50 6.71 33.97
N GLY A 117 -13.31 5.66 33.83
CA GLY A 117 -14.65 5.59 34.41
C GLY A 117 -15.66 6.60 33.84
N THR A 118 -16.41 7.29 34.71
CA THR A 118 -17.47 8.25 34.35
C THR A 118 -16.94 9.51 33.67
N VAL A 119 -15.77 10.01 34.08
CA VAL A 119 -15.12 11.19 33.48
C VAL A 119 -14.75 10.92 32.02
N GLY A 120 -14.20 9.74 31.74
CA GLY A 120 -13.90 9.29 30.38
C GLY A 120 -15.16 9.16 29.50
N ARG A 121 -16.29 8.74 30.08
CA ARG A 121 -17.58 8.64 29.37
C ARG A 121 -18.15 9.99 28.96
N VAL A 122 -18.24 10.96 29.89
CA VAL A 122 -18.90 12.24 29.62
C VAL A 122 -18.17 13.07 28.56
N PHE A 123 -16.83 13.11 28.60
CA PHE A 123 -16.05 13.94 27.67
C PHE A 123 -15.48 13.17 26.48
N GLY A 124 -15.25 11.86 26.62
CA GLY A 124 -14.60 11.04 25.59
C GLY A 124 -15.55 10.32 24.63
N ALA A 125 -16.79 10.00 25.05
CA ALA A 125 -17.67 9.13 24.26
C ALA A 125 -18.03 9.71 22.89
N ARG A 126 -18.41 10.98 22.80
CA ARG A 126 -18.73 11.64 21.52
C ARG A 126 -17.52 11.69 20.58
N TYR A 127 -16.34 12.01 21.13
CA TYR A 127 -15.10 12.06 20.37
C TYR A 127 -14.72 10.68 19.82
N VAL A 128 -14.72 9.65 20.67
CA VAL A 128 -14.41 8.28 20.28
C VAL A 128 -15.42 7.74 19.27
N ARG A 129 -16.71 7.98 19.46
CA ARG A 129 -17.75 7.56 18.49
C ARG A 129 -17.54 8.21 17.12
N GLY A 130 -17.24 9.52 17.09
CA GLY A 130 -16.92 10.22 15.83
C GLY A 130 -15.64 9.71 15.16
N LYS A 131 -14.64 9.33 15.97
CA LYS A 131 -13.40 8.70 15.51
C LYS A 131 -13.67 7.32 14.89
N LEU A 132 -14.41 6.46 15.58
CA LEU A 132 -14.84 5.14 15.08
C LEU A 132 -15.64 5.28 13.79
N ALA A 133 -16.62 6.20 13.74
CA ALA A 133 -17.43 6.45 12.54
C ALA A 133 -16.57 6.80 11.31
N ARG A 134 -15.53 7.64 11.49
CA ARG A 134 -14.60 8.02 10.43
C ARG A 134 -13.70 6.86 10.00
N MET A 135 -13.14 6.14 10.97
CA MET A 135 -12.28 4.98 10.74
C MET A 135 -13.02 3.88 9.98
N PHE A 136 -14.23 3.51 10.43
CA PHE A 136 -15.00 2.44 9.79
C PHE A 136 -15.61 2.86 8.46
N ARG A 137 -15.90 4.15 8.23
CA ARG A 137 -16.19 4.65 6.87
C ARG A 137 -15.01 4.40 5.93
N TYR A 138 -13.80 4.76 6.35
CA TYR A 138 -12.59 4.51 5.56
C TYR A 138 -12.39 3.01 5.30
N ARG A 139 -12.46 2.17 6.34
CA ARG A 139 -12.31 0.71 6.20
C ARG A 139 -13.29 0.15 5.19
N HIS A 140 -14.57 0.51 5.29
CA HIS A 140 -15.60 0.07 4.35
C HIS A 140 -15.38 0.54 2.92
N ASP A 141 -14.96 1.80 2.75
CA ASP A 141 -14.68 2.35 1.43
C ASP A 141 -13.47 1.65 0.78
N ILE A 142 -12.41 1.35 1.56
CA ILE A 142 -11.25 0.61 1.09
C ILE A 142 -11.62 -0.84 0.75
N THR A 143 -12.30 -1.57 1.65
CA THR A 143 -12.73 -2.95 1.37
C THR A 143 -13.58 -3.00 0.10
N ARG A 144 -14.56 -2.10 -0.04
CA ARG A 144 -15.41 -2.05 -1.23
C ARG A 144 -14.62 -1.70 -2.50
N HIS A 145 -13.67 -0.77 -2.42
CA HIS A 145 -12.82 -0.40 -3.55
C HIS A 145 -11.94 -1.57 -3.99
N ASP A 146 -11.26 -2.20 -3.04
CA ASP A 146 -10.32 -3.29 -3.32
C ASP A 146 -11.06 -4.52 -3.86
N ILE A 147 -12.18 -4.89 -3.26
CA ILE A 147 -13.03 -6.00 -3.74
C ILE A 147 -13.50 -5.74 -5.18
N ARG A 148 -13.98 -4.52 -5.49
CA ARG A 148 -14.38 -4.16 -6.86
C ARG A 148 -13.22 -4.24 -7.83
N ALA A 149 -12.06 -3.72 -7.45
CA ALA A 149 -10.87 -3.74 -8.30
C ALA A 149 -10.38 -5.17 -8.57
N HIS A 150 -10.39 -6.04 -7.56
CA HIS A 150 -9.99 -7.44 -7.69
C HIS A 150 -10.99 -8.25 -8.51
N ALA A 151 -12.29 -7.97 -8.39
CA ALA A 151 -13.33 -8.63 -9.17
C ALA A 151 -13.18 -8.42 -10.69
N LEU A 152 -12.60 -7.29 -11.12
CA LEU A 152 -12.30 -7.04 -12.55
C LEU A 152 -11.30 -8.07 -13.13
N TYR A 153 -10.54 -8.76 -12.27
CA TYR A 153 -9.47 -9.67 -12.65
C TYR A 153 -9.61 -11.06 -11.99
N GLU A 154 -10.79 -11.43 -11.50
CA GLU A 154 -11.01 -12.66 -10.73
C GLU A 154 -10.56 -13.93 -11.47
N GLY A 155 -10.78 -13.99 -12.78
CA GLY A 155 -10.38 -15.12 -13.64
C GLY A 155 -8.94 -15.06 -14.16
N GLN A 156 -8.14 -14.06 -13.78
CA GLN A 156 -6.75 -13.94 -14.22
C GLN A 156 -5.82 -14.72 -13.28
N PRO A 157 -4.72 -15.28 -13.79
CA PRO A 157 -3.76 -15.98 -12.96
C PRO A 157 -3.11 -15.03 -11.94
N ARG A 158 -2.82 -15.57 -10.74
CA ARG A 158 -2.00 -14.86 -9.76
C ARG A 158 -0.59 -14.70 -10.32
N MET A 159 0.04 -13.59 -9.95
CA MET A 159 1.34 -13.20 -10.50
C MET A 159 2.36 -13.04 -9.39
N LYS A 160 3.62 -13.34 -9.71
CA LYS A 160 4.77 -12.98 -8.90
C LYS A 160 5.26 -11.59 -9.32
N VAL A 161 5.17 -10.62 -8.42
CA VAL A 161 5.42 -9.20 -8.70
C VAL A 161 6.59 -8.67 -7.87
N LEU A 162 7.61 -8.11 -8.52
CA LEU A 162 8.71 -7.43 -7.85
C LEU A 162 8.49 -5.92 -7.86
N VAL A 163 8.50 -5.28 -6.69
CA VAL A 163 8.27 -3.84 -6.55
C VAL A 163 9.51 -3.15 -5.98
N THR A 164 10.18 -2.33 -6.78
CA THR A 164 11.20 -1.41 -6.24
C THR A 164 10.51 -0.20 -5.62
N GLY A 165 11.09 0.39 -4.56
CA GLY A 165 10.44 1.51 -3.88
C GLY A 165 9.17 1.09 -3.12
N GLY A 166 9.01 -0.21 -2.84
CA GLY A 166 7.84 -0.79 -2.16
C GLY A 166 7.60 -0.27 -0.74
N THR A 167 8.59 0.37 -0.12
CA THR A 167 8.47 1.01 1.20
C THR A 167 8.15 2.51 1.12
N GLY A 168 8.14 3.09 -0.08
CA GLY A 168 7.81 4.50 -0.31
C GLY A 168 6.30 4.76 -0.27
N LEU A 169 5.90 6.02 -0.46
CA LEU A 169 4.51 6.46 -0.33
C LEU A 169 3.54 5.66 -1.21
N VAL A 170 3.84 5.54 -2.52
CA VAL A 170 3.01 4.79 -3.48
C VAL A 170 3.20 3.28 -3.28
N GLY A 171 4.44 2.82 -3.14
CA GLY A 171 4.76 1.41 -2.98
C GLY A 171 4.08 0.77 -1.77
N SER A 172 4.05 1.47 -0.63
CA SER A 172 3.40 1.00 0.61
C SER A 172 1.88 0.91 0.53
N ALA A 173 1.25 1.57 -0.46
CA ALA A 173 -0.16 1.40 -0.76
C ALA A 173 -0.39 0.30 -1.82
N LEU A 174 0.51 0.19 -2.80
CA LEU A 174 0.43 -0.77 -3.91
C LEU A 174 0.70 -2.19 -3.46
N CYS A 175 1.76 -2.44 -2.67
CA CYS A 175 2.12 -3.81 -2.29
C CYS A 175 0.97 -4.52 -1.54
N PRO A 176 0.36 -3.92 -0.49
CA PRO A 176 -0.79 -4.55 0.18
C PRO A 176 -2.02 -4.70 -0.74
N MET A 177 -2.22 -3.78 -1.69
CA MET A 177 -3.32 -3.88 -2.65
C MET A 177 -3.14 -5.12 -3.53
N LEU A 178 -1.93 -5.35 -4.06
CA LEU A 178 -1.63 -6.53 -4.86
C LEU A 178 -1.67 -7.82 -4.04
N THR A 179 -1.11 -7.83 -2.82
CA THR A 179 -1.10 -9.02 -1.96
C THR A 179 -2.51 -9.43 -1.54
N THR A 180 -3.38 -8.48 -1.20
CA THR A 180 -4.81 -8.79 -0.91
C THR A 180 -5.58 -9.23 -2.15
N GLY A 181 -5.10 -8.90 -3.35
CA GLY A 181 -5.55 -9.47 -4.62
C GLY A 181 -5.01 -10.88 -4.90
N GLY A 182 -4.22 -11.46 -3.99
CA GLY A 182 -3.67 -12.82 -4.10
C GLY A 182 -2.38 -12.92 -4.92
N HIS A 183 -1.76 -11.79 -5.30
CA HIS A 183 -0.44 -11.80 -5.96
C HIS A 183 0.68 -12.07 -4.95
N ASP A 184 1.74 -12.74 -5.40
CA ASP A 184 2.95 -12.95 -4.61
C ASP A 184 3.89 -11.76 -4.81
N VAL A 185 3.96 -10.88 -3.80
CA VAL A 185 4.63 -9.58 -3.91
C VAL A 185 5.96 -9.59 -3.17
N TYR A 186 7.02 -9.22 -3.88
CA TYR A 186 8.35 -9.00 -3.36
C TYR A 186 8.72 -7.53 -3.45
N ARG A 187 9.55 -7.06 -2.51
CA ARG A 187 10.05 -5.68 -2.52
C ARG A 187 11.55 -5.67 -2.75
N LEU A 188 12.00 -4.86 -3.69
CA LEU A 188 13.43 -4.59 -3.89
C LEU A 188 13.82 -3.36 -3.07
N THR A 189 14.62 -3.55 -2.02
CA THR A 189 14.87 -2.54 -0.98
C THR A 189 16.34 -2.21 -0.82
N ARG A 190 16.66 -0.93 -0.59
CA ARG A 190 18.03 -0.45 -0.35
C ARG A 190 18.52 -0.68 1.08
N SER A 191 17.60 -0.94 2.00
CA SER A 191 17.92 -1.27 3.39
C SER A 191 18.11 -2.77 3.53
N MET A 192 18.56 -3.20 4.71
CA MET A 192 18.52 -4.62 5.05
C MET A 192 17.08 -5.15 4.97
N PRO A 193 16.88 -6.34 4.37
CA PRO A 193 15.59 -7.03 4.34
C PRO A 193 14.97 -7.10 5.73
N ARG A 194 13.69 -6.72 5.86
CA ARG A 194 12.95 -6.80 7.12
C ARG A 194 11.96 -7.95 7.15
N GLU A 195 11.50 -8.34 5.96
CA GLU A 195 10.54 -9.40 5.74
C GLU A 195 11.11 -10.42 4.75
N ALA A 196 10.61 -11.66 4.77
CA ALA A 196 11.10 -12.73 3.90
C ALA A 196 11.00 -12.41 2.39
N ASN A 197 10.04 -11.57 1.99
CA ASN A 197 9.85 -11.14 0.60
C ASN A 197 10.61 -9.85 0.24
N ASP A 198 11.52 -9.39 1.11
CA ASP A 198 12.42 -8.29 0.79
C ASP A 198 13.71 -8.82 0.16
N ILE A 199 14.02 -8.33 -1.03
CA ILE A 199 15.28 -8.57 -1.74
C ILE A 199 16.14 -7.31 -1.59
N HIS A 200 17.38 -7.47 -1.16
CA HIS A 200 18.31 -6.35 -1.06
C HIS A 200 18.85 -5.96 -2.43
N TRP A 201 18.99 -4.65 -2.67
CA TRP A 201 19.78 -4.12 -3.78
C TRP A 201 20.39 -2.78 -3.45
N ASN A 202 21.44 -2.41 -4.17
CA ASN A 202 22.00 -1.09 -4.14
C ASN A 202 22.49 -0.67 -5.55
N PRO A 203 21.74 0.19 -6.25
CA PRO A 203 22.13 0.62 -7.59
C PRO A 203 23.41 1.49 -7.60
N ALA A 204 23.82 2.06 -6.46
CA ALA A 204 25.04 2.86 -6.38
C ALA A 204 26.31 2.01 -6.32
N THR A 205 26.23 0.79 -5.77
CA THR A 205 27.34 -0.16 -5.69
C THR A 205 27.25 -1.27 -6.73
N GLY A 206 26.12 -1.36 -7.46
CA GLY A 206 25.86 -2.44 -8.40
C GLY A 206 25.39 -3.74 -7.75
N ASP A 207 25.05 -3.70 -6.46
CA ASP A 207 24.58 -4.89 -5.74
C ASP A 207 23.15 -5.22 -6.14
N LEU A 208 22.97 -6.31 -6.87
CA LEU A 208 21.66 -6.84 -7.21
C LEU A 208 21.79 -8.35 -7.40
N PRO A 209 21.22 -9.19 -6.50
CA PRO A 209 21.38 -10.63 -6.58
C PRO A 209 20.57 -11.21 -7.75
N LYS A 210 21.14 -11.19 -8.97
CA LYS A 210 20.47 -11.54 -10.24
C LYS A 210 19.66 -12.84 -10.17
N ALA A 211 20.21 -13.87 -9.53
CA ALA A 211 19.54 -15.16 -9.36
C ALA A 211 18.19 -15.06 -8.63
N GLN A 212 18.02 -14.10 -7.72
CA GLN A 212 16.75 -13.87 -7.02
C GLN A 212 15.71 -13.13 -7.87
N LEU A 213 16.09 -12.54 -9.01
CA LEU A 213 15.18 -11.83 -9.92
C LEU A 213 14.61 -12.73 -11.03
N GLU A 214 15.02 -13.99 -11.09
CA GLU A 214 14.52 -14.96 -12.06
C GLU A 214 13.05 -15.32 -11.80
N GLY A 215 12.26 -15.40 -12.87
CA GLY A 215 10.90 -15.95 -12.83
C GLY A 215 9.83 -15.05 -12.18
N PHE A 216 10.08 -13.75 -12.05
CA PHE A 216 9.00 -12.78 -11.80
C PHE A 216 8.15 -12.60 -13.06
N ASP A 217 6.83 -12.47 -12.92
CA ASP A 217 5.95 -12.16 -14.06
C ASP A 217 6.02 -10.69 -14.46
N THR A 218 6.09 -9.81 -13.46
CA THR A 218 6.07 -8.36 -13.62
C THR A 218 6.99 -7.67 -12.63
N VAL A 219 7.66 -6.61 -13.07
CA VAL A 219 8.41 -5.68 -12.22
C VAL A 219 7.70 -4.32 -12.21
N VAL A 220 7.47 -3.75 -11.04
CA VAL A 220 7.01 -2.38 -10.85
C VAL A 220 8.15 -1.54 -10.28
N HIS A 221 8.65 -0.60 -11.08
CA HIS A 221 9.76 0.26 -10.72
C HIS A 221 9.28 1.62 -10.20
N LEU A 222 9.15 1.78 -8.88
CA LEU A 222 8.76 3.03 -8.20
C LEU A 222 9.92 3.71 -7.45
N ALA A 223 11.12 3.11 -7.45
CA ALA A 223 12.26 3.69 -6.74
C ALA A 223 12.71 5.00 -7.39
N GLY A 224 12.92 6.03 -6.57
CA GLY A 224 13.44 7.32 -7.00
C GLY A 224 13.66 8.24 -5.81
N GLU A 225 14.57 9.20 -5.96
CA GLU A 225 14.79 10.23 -4.95
C GLU A 225 13.60 11.19 -4.90
N ASN A 226 13.20 11.56 -3.67
CA ASN A 226 12.12 12.52 -3.48
C ASN A 226 12.53 13.90 -4.06
N ILE A 227 11.65 14.46 -4.88
CA ILE A 227 11.85 15.77 -5.51
C ILE A 227 11.49 16.94 -4.57
N ALA A 228 10.65 16.68 -3.56
CA ALA A 228 10.20 17.69 -2.60
C ALA A 228 11.23 17.90 -1.47
N GLY A 229 11.35 19.15 -1.02
CA GLY A 229 12.05 19.51 0.22
C GLY A 229 13.52 19.95 0.08
N ALA A 230 14.11 19.90 -1.11
CA ALA A 230 15.47 20.42 -1.35
C ALA A 230 15.46 21.68 -2.22
N ARG A 231 16.31 22.66 -1.88
CA ARG A 231 16.53 23.84 -2.74
C ARG A 231 17.18 23.39 -4.05
N TRP A 232 16.56 23.74 -5.17
CA TRP A 232 17.03 23.39 -6.51
C TRP A 232 18.43 23.94 -6.77
N ASN A 233 19.40 23.04 -6.90
CA ASN A 233 20.79 23.33 -7.27
C ASN A 233 21.37 22.19 -8.11
N ALA A 234 22.59 22.36 -8.62
CA ALA A 234 23.26 21.37 -9.46
C ALA A 234 23.36 19.99 -8.78
N LYS A 235 23.69 19.95 -7.48
CA LYS A 235 23.80 18.70 -6.70
C LYS A 235 22.47 17.97 -6.53
N VAL A 236 21.36 18.70 -6.39
CA VAL A 236 20.01 18.11 -6.38
C VAL A 236 19.67 17.56 -7.76
N LYS A 237 19.88 18.34 -8.82
CA LYS A 237 19.62 17.91 -10.20
C LYS A 237 20.40 16.64 -10.57
N ASP A 238 21.68 16.57 -10.19
CA ASP A 238 22.53 15.40 -10.38
C ASP A 238 22.01 14.17 -9.64
N ARG A 239 21.69 14.29 -8.33
CA ARG A 239 21.06 13.20 -7.57
C ARG A 239 19.74 12.71 -8.18
N LEU A 240 18.92 13.62 -8.70
CA LEU A 240 17.66 13.25 -9.38
C LEU A 240 17.92 12.48 -10.67
N ARG A 241 18.92 12.88 -11.47
CA ARG A 241 19.36 12.15 -12.67
C ARG A 241 19.91 10.78 -12.32
N THR A 242 20.86 10.69 -11.38
CA THR A 242 21.47 9.42 -10.97
C THR A 242 20.44 8.44 -10.39
N SER A 243 19.57 8.90 -9.50
CA SER A 243 18.55 8.03 -8.87
C SER A 243 17.49 7.51 -9.85
N ARG A 244 17.16 8.26 -10.91
CA ARG A 244 16.17 7.87 -11.91
C ARG A 244 16.81 7.18 -13.10
N ILE A 245 17.72 7.84 -13.79
CA ILE A 245 18.29 7.36 -15.05
C ILE A 245 19.23 6.17 -14.79
N ALA A 246 20.28 6.36 -13.99
CA ALA A 246 21.25 5.29 -13.74
C ALA A 246 20.62 4.11 -12.99
N GLY A 247 19.78 4.38 -11.99
CA GLY A 247 19.04 3.35 -11.26
C GLY A 247 18.09 2.53 -12.15
N THR A 248 17.29 3.18 -13.01
CA THR A 248 16.42 2.48 -13.95
C THR A 248 17.22 1.71 -14.99
N ARG A 249 18.29 2.32 -15.53
CA ARG A 249 19.15 1.67 -16.53
C ARG A 249 19.78 0.39 -15.97
N PHE A 250 20.39 0.47 -14.79
CA PHE A 250 20.98 -0.68 -14.11
C PHE A 250 19.98 -1.82 -13.87
N LEU A 251 18.76 -1.47 -13.41
CA LEU A 251 17.69 -2.45 -13.24
C LEU A 251 17.34 -3.11 -14.58
N CYS A 252 17.09 -2.32 -15.62
CA CYS A 252 16.64 -2.82 -16.92
C CYS A 252 17.71 -3.67 -17.62
N GLU A 253 18.99 -3.28 -17.54
CA GLU A 253 20.11 -4.08 -18.03
C GLU A 253 20.23 -5.41 -17.29
N THR A 254 20.05 -5.39 -15.96
CA THR A 254 20.07 -6.62 -15.17
C THR A 254 18.93 -7.55 -15.54
N LEU A 255 17.70 -7.02 -15.67
CA LEU A 255 16.53 -7.79 -16.10
C LEU A 255 16.73 -8.36 -17.51
N ALA A 256 17.35 -7.60 -18.41
CA ALA A 256 17.64 -8.05 -19.78
C ALA A 256 18.63 -9.23 -19.86
N GLN A 257 19.48 -9.38 -18.84
CA GLN A 257 20.46 -10.46 -18.74
C GLN A 257 19.89 -11.75 -18.12
N LEU A 258 18.67 -11.72 -17.59
CA LEU A 258 18.04 -12.90 -17.02
C LEU A 258 17.72 -13.95 -18.08
N GLN A 259 17.71 -15.21 -17.65
CA GLN A 259 17.29 -16.35 -18.46
C GLN A 259 15.77 -16.38 -18.61
N ARG A 260 15.05 -16.08 -17.51
CA ARG A 260 13.59 -15.96 -17.47
C ARG A 260 13.21 -14.54 -17.03
N PRO A 261 13.36 -13.55 -17.94
CA PRO A 261 13.02 -12.17 -17.64
C PRO A 261 11.52 -12.00 -17.42
N PRO A 262 11.09 -10.94 -16.72
CA PRO A 262 9.67 -10.63 -16.57
C PRO A 262 9.02 -10.33 -17.91
N LYS A 263 7.71 -10.61 -18.02
CA LYS A 263 6.94 -10.28 -19.22
C LYS A 263 6.64 -8.78 -19.33
N ALA A 264 6.55 -8.10 -18.20
CA ALA A 264 6.24 -6.67 -18.14
C ALA A 264 7.11 -5.90 -17.13
N LEU A 265 7.43 -4.66 -17.50
CA LEU A 265 8.02 -3.65 -16.63
C LEU A 265 7.09 -2.44 -16.59
N ILE A 266 6.58 -2.11 -15.41
CA ILE A 266 5.79 -0.91 -15.16
C ILE A 266 6.70 0.09 -14.44
N CYS A 267 7.14 1.12 -15.14
CA CYS A 267 8.11 2.09 -14.64
C CYS A 267 7.40 3.40 -14.28
N ALA A 268 7.67 3.93 -13.09
CA ALA A 268 7.27 5.30 -12.78
C ALA A 268 7.94 6.29 -13.76
N SER A 269 7.20 7.35 -14.06
CA SER A 269 7.61 8.58 -14.72
C SER A 269 6.88 9.72 -14.00
N ALA A 270 6.76 10.90 -14.61
CA ALA A 270 5.99 12.00 -14.04
C ALA A 270 5.34 12.86 -15.14
N ILE A 271 4.27 13.58 -14.78
CA ILE A 271 3.67 14.62 -15.65
C ILE A 271 4.65 15.76 -15.99
N GLY A 272 5.77 15.86 -15.26
CA GLY A 272 6.89 16.73 -15.62
C GLY A 272 7.43 16.51 -17.03
N TYR A 273 7.15 15.34 -17.63
CA TYR A 273 7.38 15.06 -19.05
C TYR A 273 6.83 16.16 -19.97
N TYR A 274 5.63 16.68 -19.68
CA TYR A 274 4.97 17.66 -20.54
C TYR A 274 5.44 19.11 -20.29
N GLY A 275 6.15 19.37 -19.20
CA GLY A 275 6.51 20.73 -18.78
C GLY A 275 5.29 21.57 -18.39
N ASN A 276 5.47 22.89 -18.27
CA ASN A 276 4.36 23.81 -18.06
C ASN A 276 3.67 24.11 -19.40
N ARG A 277 2.36 23.84 -19.49
CA ARG A 277 1.52 24.06 -20.67
C ARG A 277 0.31 24.96 -20.39
N GLY A 278 0.33 25.68 -19.26
CA GLY A 278 -0.78 26.54 -18.85
C GLY A 278 -2.09 25.74 -18.72
N ALA A 279 -3.10 26.14 -19.51
CA ALA A 279 -4.44 25.55 -19.50
C ALA A 279 -4.67 24.46 -20.58
N ASP A 280 -3.63 24.09 -21.34
CA ASP A 280 -3.78 23.09 -22.39
C ASP A 280 -4.19 21.73 -21.81
N LEU A 281 -5.12 21.07 -22.49
CA LEU A 281 -5.49 19.69 -22.18
C LEU A 281 -4.45 18.74 -22.78
N LEU A 282 -3.83 17.93 -21.92
CA LEU A 282 -2.74 17.03 -22.29
C LEU A 282 -3.17 15.57 -22.15
N ASN A 283 -2.76 14.76 -23.13
CA ASN A 283 -2.85 13.30 -23.09
C ASN A 283 -1.49 12.68 -23.48
N GLU A 284 -1.40 11.37 -23.51
CA GLU A 284 -0.17 10.61 -23.74
C GLU A 284 0.45 10.83 -25.13
N SER A 285 -0.33 11.32 -26.11
CA SER A 285 0.16 11.66 -27.46
C SER A 285 0.81 13.04 -27.53
N ALA A 286 0.69 13.87 -26.49
CA ALA A 286 1.28 15.19 -26.44
C ALA A 286 2.82 15.14 -26.43
N LYS A 287 3.44 16.10 -27.12
CA LYS A 287 4.90 16.23 -27.19
C LYS A 287 5.50 16.58 -25.82
N PRO A 288 6.74 16.12 -25.54
CA PRO A 288 7.43 16.49 -24.32
C PRO A 288 7.62 18.00 -24.18
N GLY A 289 7.71 18.44 -22.93
CA GLY A 289 8.01 19.81 -22.56
C GLY A 289 9.47 20.17 -22.72
N GLU A 290 9.78 21.37 -22.27
CA GLU A 290 11.13 21.92 -22.22
C GLU A 290 11.60 22.07 -20.77
N GLY A 291 12.91 22.19 -20.61
CA GLY A 291 13.55 22.39 -19.32
C GLY A 291 13.82 21.10 -18.55
N PHE A 292 14.47 21.27 -17.39
CA PHE A 292 15.10 20.18 -16.66
C PHE A 292 14.17 18.99 -16.34
N LEU A 293 12.91 19.24 -15.96
CA LEU A 293 11.98 18.16 -15.60
C LEU A 293 11.52 17.36 -16.80
N ALA A 294 11.28 18.03 -17.93
CA ALA A 294 10.91 17.35 -19.16
C ALA A 294 12.09 16.50 -19.67
N ASP A 295 13.30 17.07 -19.68
CA ASP A 295 14.53 16.34 -20.03
C ASP A 295 14.74 15.12 -19.12
N LEU A 296 14.62 15.32 -17.81
CA LEU A 296 14.75 14.24 -16.83
C LEU A 296 13.74 13.12 -17.08
N CYS A 297 12.48 13.43 -17.38
CA CYS A 297 11.47 12.42 -17.66
C CYS A 297 11.73 11.69 -18.98
N ARG A 298 12.14 12.40 -20.05
CA ARG A 298 12.51 11.75 -21.32
C ARG A 298 13.67 10.78 -21.13
N ASP A 299 14.74 11.23 -20.48
CA ASP A 299 15.92 10.40 -20.24
C ASP A 299 15.60 9.23 -19.31
N TRP A 300 14.72 9.42 -18.33
CA TRP A 300 14.24 8.37 -17.43
C TRP A 300 13.39 7.33 -18.17
N GLU A 301 12.48 7.74 -19.05
CA GLU A 301 11.69 6.83 -19.88
C GLU A 301 12.59 6.04 -20.86
N ALA A 302 13.61 6.67 -21.44
CA ALA A 302 14.61 6.02 -22.31
C ALA A 302 15.52 5.04 -21.55
N ALA A 303 15.78 5.26 -20.26
CA ALA A 303 16.58 4.34 -19.44
C ALA A 303 16.00 2.91 -19.37
N SER A 304 14.73 2.73 -19.72
CA SER A 304 14.06 1.43 -19.82
C SER A 304 14.21 0.70 -21.16
N ASP A 305 14.93 1.27 -22.14
CA ASP A 305 15.17 0.67 -23.45
C ASP A 305 15.82 -0.73 -23.43
N PRO A 306 16.75 -1.07 -22.50
CA PRO A 306 17.27 -2.44 -22.42
C PRO A 306 16.17 -3.49 -22.19
N ALA A 307 15.16 -3.15 -21.38
CA ALA A 307 14.02 -4.04 -21.15
C ALA A 307 13.16 -4.17 -22.41
N ARG A 308 12.93 -3.07 -23.14
CA ARG A 308 12.22 -3.11 -24.44
C ARG A 308 12.96 -3.97 -25.46
N ALA A 309 14.28 -3.79 -25.56
CA ALA A 309 15.13 -4.54 -26.48
C ALA A 309 15.15 -6.05 -26.16
N LYS A 310 14.99 -6.44 -24.89
CA LYS A 310 14.81 -7.84 -24.47
C LYS A 310 13.41 -8.40 -24.81
N GLY A 311 12.47 -7.57 -25.25
CA GLY A 311 11.10 -7.97 -25.58
C GLY A 311 10.11 -7.86 -24.41
N MET A 312 10.49 -7.20 -23.31
CA MET A 312 9.57 -6.95 -22.20
C MET A 312 8.56 -5.86 -22.57
N ARG A 313 7.30 -6.02 -22.17
CA ARG A 313 6.30 -4.95 -22.30
C ARG A 313 6.60 -3.85 -21.28
N VAL A 314 7.06 -2.69 -21.76
CA VAL A 314 7.37 -1.54 -20.90
C VAL A 314 6.22 -0.54 -20.89
N VAL A 315 5.76 -0.15 -19.70
CA VAL A 315 4.75 0.90 -19.49
C VAL A 315 5.33 1.99 -18.60
N ASN A 316 5.30 3.24 -19.06
CA ASN A 316 5.74 4.39 -18.27
C ASN A 316 4.55 5.13 -17.69
N LEU A 317 4.47 5.19 -16.35
CA LEU A 317 3.39 5.85 -15.62
C LEU A 317 3.74 7.32 -15.38
N ARG A 318 3.20 8.25 -16.17
CA ARG A 318 3.39 9.70 -15.95
C ARG A 318 2.53 10.18 -14.79
N ILE A 319 2.98 9.87 -13.57
CA ILE A 319 2.24 10.11 -12.33
C ILE A 319 2.17 11.62 -12.04
N GLY A 320 0.97 12.09 -11.68
CA GLY A 320 0.72 13.46 -11.24
C GLY A 320 1.01 13.67 -9.75
N PHE A 321 0.39 14.69 -9.15
CA PHE A 321 0.46 14.88 -7.71
C PHE A 321 -0.32 13.79 -6.97
N VAL A 322 0.38 12.99 -6.18
CA VAL A 322 -0.23 11.98 -5.29
C VAL A 322 -0.68 12.67 -4.00
N LEU A 323 -1.98 12.60 -3.72
CA LEU A 323 -2.60 13.22 -2.55
C LEU A 323 -2.91 12.15 -1.49
N THR A 324 -2.31 12.29 -0.30
CA THR A 324 -2.56 11.39 0.82
C THR A 324 -2.26 12.05 2.17
N PRO A 325 -3.04 11.77 3.23
CA PRO A 325 -2.71 12.24 4.57
C PRO A 325 -1.41 11.67 5.15
N LYS A 326 -0.85 10.60 4.56
CA LYS A 326 0.42 9.99 5.02
C LYS A 326 1.67 10.83 4.69
N GLY A 327 1.55 11.87 3.87
CA GLY A 327 2.67 12.72 3.45
C GLY A 327 2.60 13.10 1.98
N GLY A 328 3.75 13.44 1.39
CA GLY A 328 3.82 13.87 -0.01
C GLY A 328 3.29 15.30 -0.21
N GLY A 329 2.78 15.59 -1.41
CA GLY A 329 2.36 16.94 -1.80
C GLY A 329 1.27 17.54 -0.92
N LEU A 330 0.29 16.72 -0.49
CA LEU A 330 -0.81 17.20 0.35
C LEU A 330 -0.33 17.76 1.69
N ALA A 331 0.67 17.13 2.33
CA ALA A 331 1.21 17.61 3.60
C ALA A 331 1.95 18.96 3.48
N ALA A 332 2.38 19.35 2.28
CA ALA A 332 2.95 20.67 2.02
C ALA A 332 1.89 21.74 1.66
N MET A 333 0.63 21.33 1.45
CA MET A 333 -0.49 22.20 1.08
C MET A 333 -1.48 22.44 2.23
N LEU A 334 -1.35 21.70 3.34
CA LEU A 334 -2.17 21.79 4.57
C LEU A 334 -1.44 22.61 5.64
#